data_AF-A0A2A3SZU1-F1
#
_entry.id   AF-A0A2A3SZU1-F1
#
_cell.length_a   1.000
_cell.length_b   1.000
_cell.length_c   1.000
_cell.angle_alpha   90.00
_cell.angle_beta   90.00
_cell.angle_gamma   90.00
#
_symmetry.space_group_name_H-M   'P 1'
#
loop_
_entity.id
_entity.type
_entity.pdbx_description
1 polymer ?
#
loop_
_entity_poly.entity_id
_entity_poly.type
_entity_poly.pdbx_seq_one_letter_code
_entity_poly.pdbx_strand_id
1 'polypeptide(L)'
;LVDYYLSRDNQAPVHIGNSIDSLDIMANVDAFDGDYTLIAVYTDPWGHQAVDSVLLSIAHDSAPVADFDFDLAEIELGESLNVSAAGSSDDSGIVRYEWRIEGPENHTFDTAEIDVELQNEGTYNLILTVYDENGQSSTHETTFDVFRSVEGQDDPDDGPEVTDGGDSQRSSFMSGISDDSLIAALMVIIVILLGMMASRSRRDEG
;
A
#
# COMPACT_ATOMS: atom_id res chain seq x y z
N LEU A 1 -38.73 -23.48 -25.74
CA LEU A 1 -38.00 -22.77 -24.65
C LEU A 1 -36.57 -23.27 -24.68
N VAL A 2 -35.59 -22.41 -24.47
CA VAL A 2 -34.19 -22.82 -24.30
C VAL A 2 -33.71 -22.37 -22.94
N ASP A 3 -33.21 -23.31 -22.13
CA ASP A 3 -32.55 -23.03 -20.85
C ASP A 3 -31.04 -23.20 -21.01
N TYR A 4 -30.26 -22.24 -20.50
CA TYR A 4 -28.80 -22.22 -20.61
C TYR A 4 -28.15 -22.51 -19.27
N TYR A 5 -27.12 -23.35 -19.29
CA TYR A 5 -26.35 -23.73 -18.12
C TYR A 5 -24.86 -23.61 -18.37
N LEU A 6 -24.10 -23.21 -17.36
CA LEU A 6 -22.65 -23.37 -17.34
C LEU A 6 -22.28 -24.58 -16.49
N SER A 7 -21.43 -25.44 -17.02
CA SER A 7 -20.90 -26.61 -16.31
C SER A 7 -19.38 -26.61 -16.36
N ARG A 8 -18.74 -26.99 -15.25
CA ARG A 8 -17.30 -27.25 -15.13
C ARG A 8 -17.06 -28.50 -14.31
N ASP A 9 -15.86 -29.07 -14.43
CA ASP A 9 -15.52 -30.37 -13.85
C ASP A 9 -15.91 -30.47 -12.36
N ASN A 10 -16.55 -31.59 -12.01
CA ASN A 10 -16.99 -31.93 -10.65
C ASN A 10 -17.93 -30.91 -9.97
N GLN A 11 -18.56 -30.00 -10.72
CA GLN A 11 -19.60 -29.12 -10.22
C GLN A 11 -20.94 -29.33 -10.92
N ALA A 12 -22.03 -29.16 -10.18
CA ALA A 12 -23.37 -29.18 -10.76
C ALA A 12 -23.52 -28.02 -11.77
N PRO A 13 -24.16 -28.23 -12.93
CA PRO A 13 -24.43 -27.15 -13.87
C PRO A 13 -25.24 -26.02 -13.23
N VAL A 14 -24.84 -24.78 -13.49
CA VAL A 14 -25.50 -23.56 -12.98
C VAL A 14 -26.38 -22.99 -14.08
N HIS A 15 -27.67 -22.82 -13.81
CA HIS A 15 -28.59 -22.17 -14.75
C HIS A 15 -28.27 -20.67 -14.83
N ILE A 16 -27.95 -20.18 -16.02
CA ILE A 16 -27.51 -18.79 -16.24
C ILE A 16 -28.56 -17.93 -16.94
N GLY A 17 -29.62 -18.53 -17.48
CA GLY A 17 -30.70 -17.79 -18.13
C GLY A 17 -31.49 -18.65 -19.10
N ASN A 18 -32.57 -18.09 -19.62
CA ASN A 18 -33.40 -18.73 -20.61
C ASN A 18 -33.72 -17.78 -21.77
N SER A 19 -34.13 -18.35 -22.90
CA SER A 19 -34.61 -17.58 -24.04
C SER A 19 -35.74 -18.29 -24.77
N ILE A 20 -36.65 -17.50 -25.34
CA ILE A 20 -37.71 -17.95 -26.25
C ILE A 20 -37.32 -17.78 -27.73
N ASP A 21 -36.35 -16.90 -28.01
CA ASP A 21 -35.85 -16.58 -29.35
C ASP A 21 -34.32 -16.75 -29.34
N SER A 22 -33.79 -17.71 -30.11
CA SER A 22 -32.42 -18.25 -30.01
C SER A 22 -31.26 -17.29 -30.35
N LEU A 23 -31.50 -15.98 -30.32
CA LEU A 23 -30.58 -14.95 -30.82
C LEU A 23 -29.93 -14.12 -29.71
N ASP A 24 -30.62 -13.91 -28.58
CA ASP A 24 -30.07 -13.14 -27.46
C ASP A 24 -30.25 -13.91 -26.13
N ILE A 25 -29.14 -14.00 -25.39
CA ILE A 25 -29.11 -14.52 -24.03
C ILE A 25 -28.72 -13.34 -23.13
N MET A 26 -29.59 -12.99 -22.18
CA MET A 26 -29.21 -12.12 -21.08
C MET A 26 -28.74 -13.00 -19.92
N ALA A 27 -27.49 -13.43 -19.97
CA ALA A 27 -26.86 -14.18 -18.89
C ALA A 27 -25.97 -13.23 -18.08
N ASN A 28 -26.11 -13.23 -16.75
CA ASN A 28 -25.10 -12.62 -15.89
C ASN A 28 -23.98 -13.66 -15.72
N VAL A 29 -22.80 -13.33 -16.26
CA VAL A 29 -21.61 -14.18 -16.17
C VAL A 29 -20.51 -13.55 -15.33
N ASP A 30 -20.80 -12.45 -14.63
CA ASP A 30 -19.81 -11.61 -13.94
C ASP A 30 -19.11 -12.34 -12.78
N ALA A 31 -19.70 -13.43 -12.29
CA ALA A 31 -19.15 -14.28 -11.23
C ALA A 31 -18.49 -15.57 -11.75
N PHE A 32 -18.27 -15.69 -13.06
CA PHE A 32 -17.69 -16.87 -13.68
C PHE A 32 -16.36 -16.53 -14.36
N ASP A 33 -15.37 -17.38 -14.14
CA ASP A 33 -14.02 -17.25 -14.67
C ASP A 33 -13.45 -18.62 -15.04
N GLY A 34 -12.66 -18.67 -16.11
CA GLY A 34 -12.06 -19.90 -16.63
C GLY A 34 -12.93 -20.66 -17.63
N ASP A 35 -12.63 -21.95 -17.78
CA ASP A 35 -13.22 -22.79 -18.83
C ASP A 35 -14.50 -23.49 -18.37
N TYR A 36 -15.56 -23.31 -19.16
CA TYR A 36 -16.87 -23.92 -18.96
C TYR A 36 -17.34 -24.63 -20.22
N THR A 37 -18.24 -25.58 -20.04
CA THR A 37 -19.14 -26.04 -21.09
C THR A 37 -20.45 -25.28 -20.96
N LEU A 38 -20.77 -24.45 -21.96
CA LEU A 38 -22.09 -23.84 -22.11
C LEU A 38 -23.03 -24.90 -22.69
N ILE A 39 -24.12 -25.17 -21.99
CA ILE A 39 -25.13 -26.18 -22.35
C ILE A 39 -26.44 -25.48 -22.64
N ALA A 40 -27.01 -25.72 -23.82
CA ALA A 40 -28.34 -25.27 -24.20
C ALA A 40 -29.32 -26.46 -24.19
N VAL A 41 -30.39 -26.36 -23.41
CA VAL A 41 -31.45 -27.37 -23.32
C VAL A 41 -32.71 -26.84 -24.00
N TYR A 42 -33.01 -27.36 -25.18
CA TYR A 42 -34.18 -27.01 -25.98
C TYR A 42 -35.35 -27.88 -25.56
N THR A 43 -36.40 -27.30 -24.98
CA THR A 43 -37.63 -28.01 -24.60
C THR A 43 -38.78 -27.63 -25.54
N ASP A 44 -39.40 -28.64 -26.17
CA ASP A 44 -40.59 -28.48 -27.00
C ASP A 44 -41.88 -28.38 -26.15
N PRO A 45 -43.04 -27.98 -26.73
CA PRO A 45 -44.30 -27.87 -25.99
C PRO A 45 -44.85 -29.18 -25.41
N TRP A 46 -44.31 -30.32 -25.82
CA TRP A 46 -44.68 -31.66 -25.37
C TRP A 46 -43.68 -32.24 -24.34
N GLY A 47 -42.65 -31.46 -23.97
CA GLY A 47 -41.64 -31.82 -22.98
C GLY A 47 -40.45 -32.62 -23.52
N HIS A 48 -40.30 -32.80 -24.84
CA HIS A 48 -39.09 -33.40 -25.38
C HIS A 48 -37.92 -32.42 -25.34
N GLN A 49 -36.73 -32.95 -25.05
CA GLN A 49 -35.53 -32.16 -24.91
C GLN A 49 -34.49 -32.53 -25.96
N ALA A 50 -33.85 -31.50 -26.52
CA ALA A 50 -32.60 -31.60 -27.26
C ALA A 50 -31.51 -30.81 -26.52
N VAL A 51 -30.26 -31.25 -26.60
CA VAL A 51 -29.13 -30.62 -25.91
C VAL A 51 -28.06 -30.29 -26.94
N ASP A 52 -27.51 -29.08 -26.85
CA ASP A 52 -26.31 -28.65 -27.56
C ASP A 52 -25.30 -28.08 -26.56
N SER A 53 -24.01 -28.14 -26.88
CA SER A 53 -22.97 -27.65 -25.99
C SER A 53 -21.75 -27.12 -26.72
N VAL A 54 -21.15 -26.06 -26.17
CA VAL A 54 -19.92 -25.46 -26.67
C VAL A 54 -18.96 -25.16 -25.52
N LEU A 55 -17.65 -25.23 -25.79
CA LEU A 55 -16.64 -24.78 -24.84
C LEU A 55 -16.62 -23.25 -24.82
N LEU A 56 -16.68 -22.69 -23.63
CA LEU A 56 -16.65 -21.26 -23.35
C LEU A 56 -15.48 -20.99 -22.41
N SER A 57 -14.53 -20.18 -22.85
CA SER A 57 -13.46 -19.66 -21.98
C SER A 57 -13.83 -18.24 -21.58
N ILE A 58 -14.06 -18.04 -20.28
CA ILE A 58 -14.35 -16.73 -19.70
C ILE A 58 -13.02 -16.22 -19.11
N ALA A 59 -12.59 -15.04 -19.51
CA ALA A 59 -11.35 -14.46 -19.02
C ALA A 59 -11.38 -14.41 -17.48
N HIS A 60 -10.33 -14.92 -16.85
CA HIS A 60 -10.09 -14.66 -15.45
C HIS A 60 -9.52 -13.24 -15.35
N ASP A 61 -9.98 -12.52 -14.34
CA ASP A 61 -9.56 -11.15 -14.06
C ASP A 61 -9.35 -11.08 -12.56
N SER A 62 -8.15 -10.72 -12.13
CA SER A 62 -7.82 -10.51 -10.72
C SER A 62 -7.77 -9.03 -10.42
N ALA A 63 -8.08 -8.64 -9.19
CA ALA A 63 -7.85 -7.27 -8.78
C ALA A 63 -6.35 -6.94 -8.86
N PRO A 64 -5.98 -5.68 -9.14
CA PRO A 64 -4.59 -5.30 -9.24
C PRO A 64 -3.88 -5.42 -7.90
N VAL A 65 -2.56 -5.39 -7.90
CA VAL A 65 -1.72 -5.35 -6.71
C VAL A 65 -1.04 -3.98 -6.68
N ALA A 66 -1.42 -3.15 -5.71
CA ALA A 66 -0.73 -1.90 -5.43
C ALA A 66 0.61 -2.21 -4.75
N ASP A 67 1.68 -1.67 -5.32
CA ASP A 67 3.01 -1.79 -4.75
C ASP A 67 3.89 -0.62 -5.18
N PHE A 68 4.66 -0.12 -4.22
CA PHE A 68 5.63 0.94 -4.40
C PHE A 68 6.79 0.75 -3.44
N ASP A 69 7.98 1.11 -3.89
CA ASP A 69 9.19 1.06 -3.06
C ASP A 69 9.40 2.40 -2.38
N PHE A 70 9.41 2.40 -1.05
CA PHE A 70 9.63 3.58 -0.23
C PHE A 70 10.26 3.19 1.11
N ASP A 71 11.58 3.25 1.16
CA ASP A 71 12.40 2.81 2.30
C ASP A 71 12.70 3.90 3.33
N LEU A 72 12.37 5.16 3.05
CA LEU A 72 12.69 6.28 3.92
C LEU A 72 11.65 6.42 5.04
N ALA A 73 12.03 6.11 6.27
CA ALA A 73 11.20 6.36 7.44
C ALA A 73 11.09 7.86 7.78
N GLU A 74 12.07 8.67 7.38
CA GLU A 74 12.19 10.08 7.69
C GLU A 74 12.68 10.88 6.47
N ILE A 75 12.13 12.07 6.25
CA ILE A 75 12.50 13.01 5.18
C ILE A 75 12.80 14.37 5.82
N GLU A 76 13.88 15.03 5.41
CA GLU A 76 14.18 16.38 5.89
C GLU A 76 13.31 17.43 5.16
N LEU A 77 12.82 18.42 5.90
CA LEU A 77 12.04 19.52 5.35
C LEU A 77 12.83 20.25 4.24
N GLY A 78 12.24 20.34 3.04
CA GLY A 78 12.89 20.90 1.85
C GLY A 78 13.49 19.85 0.92
N GLU A 79 13.54 18.58 1.31
CA GLU A 79 13.76 17.47 0.38
C GLU A 79 12.44 17.06 -0.31
N SER A 80 12.55 16.61 -1.56
CA SER A 80 11.42 16.07 -2.32
C SER A 80 11.15 14.61 -1.95
N LEU A 81 9.88 14.28 -1.71
CA LEU A 81 9.38 12.91 -1.76
C LEU A 81 9.23 12.49 -3.23
N ASN A 82 10.07 11.56 -3.68
CA ASN A 82 9.98 10.92 -4.99
C ASN A 82 9.59 9.45 -4.82
N VAL A 83 8.44 9.05 -5.36
CA VAL A 83 7.96 7.66 -5.27
C VAL A 83 7.28 7.24 -6.56
N SER A 84 7.43 5.95 -6.90
CA SER A 84 6.94 5.35 -8.14
C SER A 84 6.10 4.11 -7.83
N ALA A 85 5.00 3.95 -8.57
CA ALA A 85 4.12 2.79 -8.51
C ALA A 85 4.62 1.63 -9.40
N ALA A 86 5.89 1.65 -9.85
CA ALA A 86 6.44 0.68 -10.78
C ALA A 86 6.42 -0.78 -10.29
N GLY A 87 6.28 -1.01 -8.97
CA GLY A 87 6.08 -2.34 -8.41
C GLY A 87 4.67 -2.91 -8.61
N SER A 88 3.70 -2.04 -8.93
CA SER A 88 2.30 -2.43 -9.07
C SER A 88 2.08 -3.31 -10.30
N SER A 89 1.17 -4.27 -10.19
CA SER A 89 0.92 -5.26 -11.25
C SER A 89 -0.54 -5.67 -11.33
N ASP A 90 -0.97 -6.11 -12.51
CA ASP A 90 -2.30 -6.63 -12.79
C ASP A 90 -2.23 -7.61 -13.97
N ASP A 91 -3.17 -8.56 -14.10
CA ASP A 91 -3.21 -9.52 -15.20
C ASP A 91 -3.81 -8.95 -16.50
N SER A 92 -4.74 -7.99 -16.38
CA SER A 92 -5.37 -7.28 -17.50
C SER A 92 -4.74 -5.91 -17.77
N GLY A 93 -4.10 -5.33 -16.76
CA GLY A 93 -3.36 -4.07 -16.82
C GLY A 93 -3.95 -2.98 -15.93
N ILE A 94 -3.09 -2.10 -15.41
CA ILE A 94 -3.48 -0.95 -14.59
C ILE A 94 -3.78 0.25 -15.48
N VAL A 95 -4.95 0.85 -15.29
CA VAL A 95 -5.40 2.03 -16.07
C VAL A 95 -5.43 3.34 -15.30
N ARG A 96 -5.38 3.28 -13.96
CA ARG A 96 -5.35 4.48 -13.12
C ARG A 96 -4.53 4.26 -11.86
N TYR A 97 -3.79 5.30 -11.50
CA TYR A 97 -3.08 5.44 -10.23
C TYR A 97 -3.72 6.58 -9.46
N GLU A 98 -3.78 6.47 -8.14
CA GLU A 98 -4.23 7.53 -7.24
C GLU A 98 -3.35 7.51 -6.00
N TRP A 99 -2.51 8.52 -5.87
CA TRP A 99 -1.72 8.75 -4.66
C TRP A 99 -2.47 9.70 -3.74
N ARG A 100 -2.49 9.39 -2.45
CA ARG A 100 -2.87 10.32 -1.38
C ARG A 100 -1.76 10.43 -0.37
N ILE A 101 -1.40 11.66 -0.04
CA ILE A 101 -0.56 11.98 1.11
C ILE A 101 -1.49 12.60 2.14
N GLU A 102 -1.54 12.06 3.35
CA GLU A 102 -2.41 12.51 4.42
C GLU A 102 -1.61 12.81 5.68
N GLY A 103 -1.84 13.96 6.33
CA GLY A 103 -1.06 14.36 7.51
C GLY A 103 -1.21 15.85 7.85
N PRO A 104 -0.11 16.52 8.24
CA PRO A 104 -0.07 17.97 8.44
C PRO A 104 -0.51 18.78 7.20
N GLU A 105 -0.30 18.24 6.01
CA GLU A 105 -0.91 18.68 4.75
C GLU A 105 -1.35 17.48 3.91
N ASN A 106 -2.26 17.72 2.96
CA ASN A 106 -2.86 16.66 2.16
C ASN A 106 -2.65 16.92 0.66
N HIS A 107 -2.24 15.90 -0.07
CA HIS A 107 -2.05 15.96 -1.53
C HIS A 107 -2.71 14.77 -2.23
N THR A 108 -3.05 14.95 -3.50
CA THR A 108 -3.60 13.88 -4.35
C THR A 108 -3.02 13.99 -5.75
N PHE A 109 -2.63 12.85 -6.32
CA PHE A 109 -2.03 12.76 -7.66
C PHE A 109 -2.61 11.57 -8.42
N ASP A 110 -2.65 11.66 -9.75
CA ASP A 110 -3.20 10.64 -10.66
C ASP A 110 -2.16 10.04 -11.63
N THR A 111 -0.88 10.22 -11.31
CA THR A 111 0.27 9.74 -12.09
C THR A 111 0.92 8.51 -11.46
N ALA A 112 1.59 7.69 -12.27
CA ALA A 112 2.32 6.52 -11.78
C ALA A 112 3.54 6.90 -10.92
N GLU A 113 4.08 8.10 -11.11
CA GLU A 113 5.22 8.64 -10.35
C GLU A 113 4.86 10.03 -9.83
N ILE A 114 5.28 10.35 -8.61
CA ILE A 114 5.09 11.65 -7.99
C ILE A 114 6.42 12.19 -7.47
N ASP A 115 6.54 13.51 -7.51
CA ASP A 115 7.65 14.29 -6.94
C ASP A 115 7.02 15.50 -6.25
N VAL A 116 7.11 15.55 -4.92
CA VAL A 116 6.47 16.58 -4.11
C VAL A 116 7.33 16.97 -2.92
N GLU A 117 7.45 18.27 -2.69
CA GLU A 117 8.10 18.83 -1.50
C GLU A 117 7.05 19.12 -0.43
N LEU A 118 7.26 18.60 0.78
CA LEU A 118 6.37 18.82 1.92
C LEU A 118 6.85 19.98 2.78
N GLN A 119 5.92 20.87 3.15
CA GLN A 119 6.19 22.17 3.77
C GLN A 119 5.98 22.17 5.28
N ASN A 120 5.32 21.15 5.81
CA ASN A 120 5.02 21.02 7.24
C ASN A 120 5.69 19.77 7.83
N GLU A 121 6.33 19.94 8.98
CA GLU A 121 6.86 18.83 9.77
C GLU A 121 5.74 18.00 10.42
N GLY A 122 5.98 16.71 10.59
CA GLY A 122 5.07 15.75 11.21
C GLY A 122 4.98 14.43 10.46
N THR A 123 4.13 13.55 10.98
CA THR A 123 3.90 12.21 10.42
C THR A 123 2.89 12.25 9.28
N TYR A 124 3.25 11.65 8.15
CA TYR A 124 2.41 11.49 6.97
C TYR A 124 2.08 10.02 6.71
N ASN A 125 0.90 9.78 6.14
CA ASN A 125 0.50 8.52 5.52
C ASN A 125 0.54 8.67 4.00
N LEU A 126 1.35 7.85 3.33
CA LEU A 126 1.44 7.75 1.88
C LEU A 126 0.64 6.55 1.42
N ILE A 127 -0.38 6.79 0.60
CA ILE A 127 -1.34 5.80 0.14
C ILE A 127 -1.33 5.76 -1.38
N LEU A 128 -1.11 4.58 -1.97
CA LEU A 128 -1.31 4.32 -3.38
C LEU A 128 -2.56 3.48 -3.58
N THR A 129 -3.47 3.91 -4.46
CA THR A 129 -4.56 3.08 -4.98
C THR A 129 -4.40 2.89 -6.48
N VAL A 130 -4.43 1.65 -6.95
CA VAL A 130 -4.39 1.30 -8.38
C VAL A 130 -5.70 0.68 -8.83
N TYR A 131 -6.07 0.91 -10.08
CA TYR A 131 -7.34 0.45 -10.66
C TYR A 131 -7.10 -0.24 -12.01
N ASP A 132 -7.84 -1.32 -12.28
CA ASP A 132 -7.85 -2.05 -13.55
C ASP A 132 -8.97 -1.57 -14.50
N GLU A 133 -9.05 -2.16 -15.70
CA GLU A 133 -10.09 -1.88 -16.71
C GLU A 133 -11.51 -2.27 -16.28
N ASN A 134 -11.62 -3.22 -15.35
CA ASN A 134 -12.87 -3.80 -14.88
C ASN A 134 -13.41 -3.07 -13.64
N GLY A 135 -12.68 -2.05 -13.16
CA GLY A 135 -13.04 -1.23 -12.03
C GLY A 135 -12.71 -1.86 -10.67
N GLN A 136 -11.93 -2.94 -10.63
CA GLN A 136 -11.34 -3.45 -9.39
C GLN A 136 -10.17 -2.58 -8.99
N SER A 137 -9.81 -2.63 -7.70
CA SER A 137 -8.75 -1.81 -7.15
C SER A 137 -8.05 -2.46 -5.98
N SER A 138 -6.86 -1.95 -5.68
CA SER A 138 -6.05 -2.34 -4.54
C SER A 138 -5.29 -1.15 -3.99
N THR A 139 -4.95 -1.22 -2.71
CA THR A 139 -4.33 -0.12 -1.96
C THR A 139 -3.09 -0.62 -1.21
N HIS A 140 -2.03 0.17 -1.26
CA HIS A 140 -0.80 0.00 -0.45
C HIS A 140 -0.57 1.30 0.33
N GLU A 141 -0.16 1.21 1.59
CA GLU A 141 0.09 2.39 2.43
C GLU A 141 1.34 2.24 3.31
N THR A 142 2.01 3.36 3.58
CA THR A 142 3.15 3.43 4.51
C THR A 142 3.18 4.79 5.19
N THR A 143 3.86 4.87 6.34
CA THR A 143 3.99 6.11 7.12
C THR A 143 5.43 6.58 7.18
N PHE A 144 5.63 7.90 7.13
CA PHE A 144 6.95 8.53 7.28
C PHE A 144 6.86 9.87 7.99
N ASP A 145 7.97 10.29 8.58
CA ASP A 145 8.06 11.56 9.30
C ASP A 145 8.81 12.60 8.47
N VAL A 146 8.25 13.81 8.36
CA VAL A 146 8.97 14.98 7.87
C VAL A 146 9.48 15.77 9.06
N PHE A 147 10.78 16.04 9.10
CA PHE A 147 11.40 16.76 10.20
C PHE A 147 12.26 17.92 9.69
N ARG A 148 12.37 18.99 10.46
CA ARG A 148 13.34 20.05 10.19
C ARG A 148 14.66 19.71 10.88
N SER A 149 15.76 19.62 10.13
CA SER A 149 17.08 19.59 10.74
C SER A 149 17.35 20.92 11.46
N VAL A 150 17.68 20.84 12.74
CA VAL A 150 18.27 21.97 13.48
C VAL A 150 19.75 21.99 13.15
N GLU A 151 20.11 22.73 12.10
CA GLU A 151 21.50 23.10 11.87
C GLU A 151 22.00 23.89 13.08
N GLY A 152 23.23 23.59 13.51
CA GLY A 152 23.76 23.91 14.84
C GLY A 152 23.46 25.33 15.30
N GLN A 153 23.14 25.47 16.59
CA GLN A 153 23.36 26.74 17.27
C GLN A 153 24.82 27.11 17.06
N ASP A 154 25.09 28.09 16.20
CA ASP A 154 26.29 28.91 16.30
C ASP A 154 26.36 29.37 17.75
N ASP A 155 27.29 28.78 18.51
CA ASP A 155 27.67 29.21 19.84
C ASP A 155 28.18 30.65 19.69
N PRO A 156 27.50 31.69 20.19
CA PRO A 156 28.02 33.04 20.15
C PRO A 156 29.01 33.19 21.30
N ASP A 157 30.11 32.43 21.28
CA ASP A 157 31.27 32.64 22.15
C ASP A 157 32.45 33.24 21.37
N ASP A 158 32.17 34.29 20.60
CA ASP A 158 33.16 35.35 20.40
C ASP A 158 33.01 36.30 21.60
N GLY A 159 33.57 35.84 22.73
CA GLY A 159 33.57 36.58 23.99
C GLY A 159 34.19 37.98 23.83
N PRO A 160 33.80 38.96 24.66
CA PRO A 160 34.35 40.29 24.59
C PRO A 160 35.85 40.25 24.96
N GLU A 161 36.68 40.86 24.13
CA GLU A 161 38.05 41.20 24.48
C GLU A 161 38.05 42.04 25.77
N VAL A 162 38.54 41.51 26.89
CA VAL A 162 38.73 42.27 28.12
C VAL A 162 40.15 42.10 28.65
N THR A 163 40.86 43.23 28.67
CA THR A 163 42.17 43.43 29.28
C THR A 163 42.11 43.33 30.81
N ASP A 164 43.11 42.62 31.35
CA ASP A 164 43.72 42.67 32.69
C ASP A 164 42.99 43.36 33.87
N GLY A 165 42.85 42.61 34.97
CA GLY A 165 42.87 43.18 36.31
C GLY A 165 42.01 42.49 37.38
N GLY A 166 42.66 41.67 38.22
CA GLY A 166 42.44 41.72 39.68
C GLY A 166 41.26 40.96 40.31
N ASP A 167 41.60 39.75 40.78
CA ASP A 167 41.24 39.11 42.06
C ASP A 167 39.77 38.95 42.55
N SER A 168 39.52 37.69 42.93
CA SER A 168 38.75 37.21 44.09
C SER A 168 37.24 36.93 44.01
N GLN A 169 36.97 35.68 44.43
CA GLN A 169 35.76 35.13 45.05
C GLN A 169 34.60 34.65 44.16
N ARG A 170 34.54 33.31 44.00
CA ARG A 170 33.46 32.39 44.45
C ARG A 170 33.27 31.25 43.44
N SER A 171 33.63 30.05 43.86
CA SER A 171 32.66 29.02 44.26
C SER A 171 32.30 28.10 43.09
N SER A 172 33.02 26.98 43.06
CA SER A 172 32.58 25.65 42.65
C SER A 172 31.15 25.55 42.14
N PHE A 173 30.97 25.28 40.84
CA PHE A 173 30.03 24.27 40.37
C PHE A 173 30.59 23.61 39.11
N MET A 174 30.50 22.28 39.11
CA MET A 174 30.93 21.36 38.07
C MET A 174 30.32 21.69 36.70
N SER A 175 31.08 21.42 35.64
CA SER A 175 30.52 20.73 34.48
C SER A 175 31.64 19.95 33.77
N GLY A 176 31.90 18.76 34.31
CA GLY A 176 32.24 17.64 33.45
C GLY A 176 30.93 17.05 32.98
N ILE A 177 30.61 17.21 31.70
CA ILE A 177 29.77 16.25 30.99
C ILE A 177 30.73 15.54 30.06
N SER A 178 31.27 14.43 30.55
CA SER A 178 31.97 13.43 29.76
C SER A 178 31.04 12.86 28.69
N ASP A 179 31.64 12.35 27.61
CA ASP A 179 31.04 11.60 26.48
C ASP A 179 30.27 10.32 26.88
N ASP A 180 29.41 10.37 27.90
CA ASP A 180 28.60 9.24 28.35
C ASP A 180 27.12 9.33 27.90
N SER A 181 26.67 10.51 27.42
CA SER A 181 25.29 10.70 26.96
C SER A 181 25.01 10.11 25.57
N LEU A 182 26.03 10.06 24.69
CA LEU A 182 25.87 9.48 23.35
C LEU A 182 25.91 7.94 23.36
N ILE A 183 26.66 7.35 24.31
CA ILE A 183 26.67 5.89 24.49
C ILE A 183 25.38 5.41 25.17
N ALA A 184 24.78 6.22 26.05
CA ALA A 184 23.51 5.88 26.70
C ALA A 184 22.32 5.84 25.73
N ALA A 185 22.24 6.76 24.75
CA ALA A 185 21.15 6.78 23.77
C ALA A 185 21.21 5.57 22.80
N LEU A 186 22.40 5.18 22.35
CA LEU A 186 22.60 4.05 21.44
C LEU A 186 22.33 2.69 22.13
N MET A 187 22.66 2.58 23.43
CA MET A 187 22.38 1.37 24.21
C MET A 187 20.87 1.17 24.47
N VAL A 188 20.08 2.23 24.60
CA VAL A 188 18.62 2.13 24.80
C VAL A 188 17.92 1.59 23.55
N ILE A 189 18.34 2.00 22.35
CA ILE A 189 17.75 1.53 21.08
C ILE A 189 18.06 0.04 20.83
N ILE A 190 19.29 -0.41 21.13
CA ILE A 190 19.70 -1.81 20.95
C ILE A 190 18.97 -2.75 21.93
N VAL A 191 18.73 -2.32 23.18
CA VAL A 191 17.98 -3.13 24.17
C VAL A 191 16.50 -3.26 23.81
N ILE A 192 15.89 -2.24 23.19
CA ILE A 192 14.49 -2.31 22.72
C ILE A 192 14.38 -3.28 21.52
N LEU A 193 15.31 -3.24 20.58
CA LEU A 193 15.32 -4.15 19.42
C LEU A 193 15.58 -5.61 19.81
N LEU A 194 16.48 -5.87 20.77
CA LEU A 194 16.71 -7.23 21.30
C LEU A 194 15.55 -7.72 22.18
N GLY A 195 14.87 -6.83 22.92
CA GLY A 195 13.66 -7.17 23.69
C GLY A 195 12.46 -7.54 22.81
N MET A 196 12.33 -6.93 21.63
CA MET A 196 11.26 -7.27 20.67
C MET A 196 11.51 -8.60 19.92
N MET A 197 12.76 -8.99 19.70
CA MET A 197 13.08 -10.31 19.11
C MET A 197 12.86 -11.47 20.11
N ALA A 198 13.05 -11.27 21.41
CA ALA A 198 12.84 -12.32 22.42
C ALA A 198 11.35 -12.63 22.70
N SER A 199 10.41 -11.72 22.38
CA SER A 199 8.97 -11.96 22.59
C SER A 199 8.31 -12.76 21.45
N ARG A 200 8.94 -12.83 20.27
CA ARG A 200 8.44 -13.63 19.13
C ARG A 200 8.89 -15.11 19.16
N SER A 201 9.75 -15.52 20.10
CA SER A 201 10.25 -16.90 20.19
C SER A 201 9.65 -17.74 21.34
N ARG A 202 8.46 -17.40 21.85
CA ARG A 202 7.76 -18.21 22.88
C ARG A 202 6.28 -18.51 22.62
N ARG A 203 5.90 -18.61 21.34
CA ARG A 203 4.72 -19.36 20.90
C ARG A 203 5.15 -20.28 19.77
N ASP A 204 5.80 -21.37 20.14
CA ASP A 204 5.79 -22.64 19.44
C ASP A 204 6.51 -23.62 20.36
N GLU A 205 5.75 -24.18 21.31
CA GLU A 205 5.93 -25.50 21.93
C GLU A 205 4.89 -25.64 23.05
N GLY A 206 3.83 -26.38 22.75
CA GLY A 206 2.71 -26.69 23.64
C GLY A 206 1.52 -27.22 22.87
#